data_AF-A0A8H6ZDX4-F1
#
_entry.id   AF-A0A8H6ZDX4-F1
#
_cell.length_a   1.000
_cell.length_b   1.000
_cell.length_c   1.000
_cell.angle_alpha   90.00
_cell.angle_beta   90.00
_cell.angle_gamma   90.00
#
_symmetry.space_group_name_H-M   'P 1'
#
loop_
_entity.id
_entity.type
_entity.pdbx_description
1 polymer ?
#
loop_
_entity_poly.entity_id
_entity_poly.type
_entity_poly.pdbx_seq_one_letter_code
_entity_poly.pdbx_strand_id
1 'polypeptide(L)'
;MLESDRARLSQIEAQILKFERSLSALRAEKQLVQERLDSYKYPVTSLPSEMISEIFMQCLPPYPMCPSLLDNYPPISLTLVCRQWRAIALETPELWRAIALDDESHLWRELSKDASRVWIRRSGSLPLSIKLDTKCADRTPLCELYPAIFDHFPRWEHLTLAIAPTNFPTIDGPMALLRYLEFTPNDWYGRFELRNVPQLRVVLLDFTGGRGLTVVLPWQQLTSLTRNEVMTN
;
A
#
# COMPACT_ATOMS: atom_id res chain seq x y z
N MET A 1 50.41 -53.55 -11.73
CA MET A 1 49.24 -53.09 -10.95
C MET A 1 49.68 -52.24 -9.76
N LEU A 2 50.46 -52.78 -8.80
CA LEU A 2 50.97 -52.06 -7.63
C LEU A 2 51.73 -50.74 -7.90
N GLU A 3 52.58 -50.68 -8.93
CA GLU A 3 53.30 -49.44 -9.29
C GLU A 3 52.39 -48.37 -9.91
N SER A 4 51.38 -48.79 -10.67
CA SER A 4 50.34 -47.91 -11.22
C SER A 4 49.49 -47.28 -10.11
N ASP A 5 49.14 -48.07 -9.10
CA ASP A 5 48.36 -47.60 -7.95
C ASP A 5 49.17 -46.64 -7.08
N ARG A 6 50.47 -46.89 -6.88
CA ARG A 6 51.38 -45.97 -6.17
C ARG A 6 51.54 -44.63 -6.89
N ALA A 7 51.71 -44.65 -8.21
CA ALA A 7 51.77 -43.42 -9.02
C ALA A 7 50.46 -42.63 -8.94
N ARG A 8 49.32 -43.33 -8.98
CA ARG A 8 48.00 -42.70 -8.86
C ARG A 8 47.76 -42.11 -7.47
N LEU A 9 48.17 -42.80 -6.40
CA LEU A 9 48.06 -42.31 -5.03
C LEU A 9 48.89 -41.04 -4.81
N SER A 10 50.15 -41.02 -5.27
CA SER A 10 51.00 -39.82 -5.21
C SER A 10 50.41 -38.65 -6.00
N GLN A 11 49.79 -38.92 -7.15
CA GLN A 11 49.09 -37.90 -7.93
C GLN A 11 47.89 -37.32 -7.15
N ILE A 12 47.11 -38.15 -6.47
CA ILE A 12 45.98 -37.72 -5.65
C ILE A 12 46.46 -36.89 -4.46
N GLU A 13 47.50 -37.33 -3.74
CA GLU A 13 48.09 -36.58 -2.62
C GLU A 13 48.60 -35.21 -3.05
N ALA A 14 49.28 -35.12 -4.20
CA ALA A 14 49.73 -33.85 -4.77
C ALA A 14 48.54 -32.94 -5.13
N GLN A 15 47.44 -33.50 -5.64
CA GLN A 15 46.22 -32.74 -5.92
C GLN A 15 45.54 -32.26 -4.64
N ILE A 16 45.45 -33.09 -3.60
CA ILE A 16 44.91 -32.70 -2.28
C ILE A 16 45.70 -31.52 -1.73
N LEU A 17 47.03 -31.63 -1.67
CA LEU A 17 47.90 -30.55 -1.17
C LEU A 17 47.73 -29.27 -1.99
N LYS A 18 47.58 -29.38 -3.31
CA LYS A 18 47.32 -28.21 -4.17
C LYS A 18 45.98 -27.56 -3.84
N PHE A 19 44.91 -28.35 -3.72
CA PHE A 19 43.58 -27.83 -3.41
C PHE A 19 43.50 -27.24 -2.01
N GLU A 20 44.15 -27.84 -1.01
CA GLU A 20 44.23 -27.30 0.36
C GLU A 20 44.91 -25.93 0.37
N ARG A 21 46.01 -25.77 -0.37
CA ARG A 21 46.67 -24.46 -0.52
C ARG A 21 45.73 -23.45 -1.18
N SER A 22 45.08 -23.81 -2.28
CA SER A 22 44.10 -22.93 -2.93
C SER A 22 42.94 -22.55 -2.00
N LEU A 23 42.40 -23.50 -1.24
CA LEU A 23 41.34 -23.26 -0.26
C LEU A 23 41.79 -22.32 0.86
N SER A 24 43.00 -22.50 1.36
CA SER A 24 43.57 -21.63 2.40
C SER A 24 43.74 -20.19 1.91
N ALA A 25 44.24 -20.02 0.68
CA ALA A 25 44.42 -18.71 0.06
C ALA A 25 43.08 -18.00 -0.16
N LEU A 26 42.10 -18.70 -0.72
CA LEU A 26 40.75 -18.15 -0.94
C LEU A 26 40.04 -17.82 0.38
N ARG A 27 40.24 -18.60 1.44
CA ARG A 27 39.68 -18.28 2.77
C ARG A 27 40.32 -17.03 3.37
N ALA A 28 41.64 -16.87 3.24
CA ALA A 28 42.33 -15.67 3.70
C ALA A 28 41.88 -14.42 2.92
N GLU A 29 41.76 -14.53 1.59
CA GLU A 29 41.24 -13.45 0.74
C GLU A 29 39.79 -13.10 1.09
N LYS A 30 38.92 -14.11 1.25
CA LYS A 30 37.54 -13.91 1.72
C LYS A 30 37.53 -13.14 3.04
N GLN A 31 38.38 -13.51 3.99
CA GLN A 31 38.42 -12.85 5.29
C GLN A 31 38.85 -11.38 5.19
N LEU A 32 39.87 -11.07 4.40
CA LEU A 32 40.29 -9.68 4.15
C LEU A 32 39.18 -8.85 3.49
N VAL A 33 38.47 -9.43 2.51
CA VAL A 33 37.33 -8.76 1.87
C VAL A 33 36.19 -8.56 2.87
N GLN A 34 35.89 -9.54 3.72
CA GLN A 34 34.86 -9.43 4.75
C GLN A 34 35.20 -8.33 5.76
N GLU A 35 36.43 -8.28 6.27
CA GLU A 35 36.89 -7.25 7.21
C GLU A 35 36.79 -5.84 6.60
N ARG A 36 37.12 -5.69 5.31
CA ARG A 36 36.91 -4.44 4.58
C ARG A 36 35.44 -4.08 4.49
N LEU A 37 34.57 -5.04 4.14
CA LEU A 37 33.13 -4.81 4.05
C LEU A 37 32.52 -4.40 5.40
N ASP A 38 32.92 -5.07 6.48
CA ASP A 38 32.45 -4.79 7.83
C ASP A 38 32.91 -3.42 8.35
N SER A 39 34.02 -2.88 7.81
CA SER A 39 34.48 -1.53 8.11
C SER A 39 33.59 -0.42 7.53
N TYR A 40 32.83 -0.73 6.46
CA TYR A 40 31.88 0.23 5.89
C TYR A 40 30.62 0.29 6.75
N LYS A 41 30.38 1.46 7.34
CA LYS A 41 29.06 1.78 7.90
C LYS A 41 28.11 2.11 6.77
N TYR A 42 27.20 1.20 6.46
CA TYR A 42 26.12 1.49 5.54
C TYR A 42 25.13 2.45 6.23
N PRO A 43 24.81 3.63 5.66
CA PRO A 43 23.87 4.57 6.26
C PRO A 43 22.53 3.90 6.58
N VAL A 44 22.09 3.01 5.70
CA VAL A 44 20.81 2.30 5.80
C VAL A 44 20.71 1.34 6.99
N THR A 45 21.83 0.88 7.54
CA THR A 45 21.88 0.00 8.72
C THR A 45 22.29 0.73 10.00
N SER A 46 22.71 2.00 9.89
CA SER A 46 23.20 2.80 11.02
C SER A 46 22.26 3.93 11.44
N LEU A 47 21.26 4.26 10.60
CA LEU A 47 20.22 5.21 10.96
C LEU A 47 19.26 4.60 12.01
N PRO A 48 18.83 5.41 13.01
CA PRO A 48 17.73 5.04 13.89
C PRO A 48 16.44 4.73 13.11
N SER A 49 15.57 3.91 13.70
CA SER A 49 14.28 3.52 13.11
C SER A 49 13.43 4.73 12.76
N GLU A 50 13.43 5.77 13.60
CA GLU A 50 12.65 6.99 13.44
C GLU A 50 13.07 7.74 12.17
N MET A 51 14.37 7.84 11.91
CA MET A 51 14.89 8.50 10.72
C MET A 51 14.54 7.73 9.45
N ILE A 52 14.55 6.39 9.52
CA ILE A 52 14.15 5.55 8.39
C ILE A 52 12.65 5.67 8.13
N SER A 53 11.81 5.68 9.18
CA SER A 53 10.36 5.92 9.06
C SER A 53 10.07 7.28 8.42
N GLU A 54 10.78 8.34 8.81
CA GLU A 54 10.65 9.65 8.16
C GLU A 54 11.02 9.61 6.69
N ILE A 55 12.11 8.94 6.32
CA ILE A 55 12.47 8.74 4.90
C ILE A 55 11.36 7.99 4.16
N PHE A 56 10.77 6.96 4.77
CA PHE A 56 9.66 6.21 4.18
C PHE A 56 8.43 7.09 3.94
N MET A 57 8.11 7.98 4.87
CA MET A 57 7.03 8.95 4.72
C MET A 57 7.28 9.92 3.55
N GLN A 58 8.53 10.30 3.29
CA GLN A 58 8.89 11.14 2.13
C GLN A 58 8.84 10.38 0.79
N CYS A 59 8.80 9.04 0.80
CA CYS A 59 8.62 8.24 -0.41
C CYS A 59 7.15 8.08 -0.82
N LEU A 60 6.21 8.50 0.02
CA LEU A 60 4.77 8.41 -0.23
C LEU A 60 4.23 9.75 -0.77
N PRO A 61 3.14 9.71 -1.55
CA PRO A 61 2.33 10.90 -1.77
C PRO A 61 1.90 11.53 -0.43
N PRO A 62 1.80 12.87 -0.35
CA PRO A 62 1.39 13.53 0.87
C PRO A 62 -0.03 13.09 1.26
N TYR A 63 -0.23 12.70 2.52
CA TYR A 63 -1.57 12.44 3.05
C TYR A 63 -2.48 13.66 2.80
N PRO A 64 -3.73 13.49 2.32
CA PRO A 64 -4.51 12.25 2.27
C PRO A 64 -4.44 11.46 0.94
N MET A 65 -3.49 11.74 0.06
CA MET A 65 -3.41 11.05 -1.24
C MET A 65 -3.17 9.55 -1.05
N CYS A 66 -3.99 8.73 -1.72
CA CYS A 66 -3.87 7.28 -1.70
C CYS A 66 -2.96 6.79 -2.82
N PRO A 67 -1.83 6.12 -2.52
CA PRO A 67 -1.01 5.49 -3.56
C PRO A 67 -1.77 4.33 -4.21
N SER A 68 -1.57 4.17 -5.52
CA SER A 68 -2.07 3.02 -6.27
C SER A 68 -1.39 1.73 -5.79
N LEU A 69 -2.17 0.65 -5.64
CA LEU A 69 -1.61 -0.67 -5.31
C LEU A 69 -0.86 -1.29 -6.50
N LEU A 70 -1.15 -0.85 -7.73
CA LEU A 70 -0.62 -1.41 -8.98
C LEU A 70 0.80 -0.90 -9.31
N ASP A 71 1.12 0.32 -8.89
CA ASP A 71 2.29 1.05 -9.40
C ASP A 71 3.60 0.73 -8.65
N ASN A 72 3.68 -0.41 -7.95
CA ASN A 72 4.85 -0.80 -7.13
C ASN A 72 5.23 0.26 -6.06
N TYR A 73 4.29 1.12 -5.68
CA TYR A 73 4.54 2.21 -4.74
C TYR A 73 4.78 1.71 -3.32
N PRO A 74 5.51 2.50 -2.49
CA PRO A 74 5.44 2.38 -1.04
C PRO A 74 3.98 2.35 -0.58
N PRO A 75 3.62 1.55 0.44
CA PRO A 75 4.52 0.96 1.43
C PRO A 75 5.03 -0.45 1.12
N ILE A 76 4.46 -1.17 0.13
CA ILE A 76 4.80 -2.60 -0.07
C ILE A 76 6.28 -2.77 -0.44
N SER A 77 6.78 -1.99 -1.39
CA SER A 77 8.17 -2.09 -1.87
C SER A 77 9.19 -1.90 -0.74
N LEU A 78 8.91 -1.02 0.23
CA LEU A 78 9.75 -0.81 1.41
C LEU A 78 9.86 -2.08 2.28
N THR A 79 8.80 -2.90 2.32
CA THR A 79 8.80 -4.17 3.08
C THR A 79 9.60 -5.31 2.41
N LEU A 80 10.10 -5.10 1.19
CA LEU A 80 10.79 -6.10 0.37
C LEU A 80 12.31 -5.87 0.27
N VAL A 81 12.83 -4.75 0.78
CA VAL A 81 14.26 -4.39 0.67
C VAL A 81 15.15 -5.26 1.56
N CYS A 82 14.92 -5.23 2.88
CA CYS A 82 15.66 -6.04 3.84
C CYS A 82 14.81 -6.29 5.11
N ARG A 83 15.30 -7.16 6.01
CA ARG A 83 14.58 -7.48 7.26
C ARG A 83 14.34 -6.26 8.15
N GLN A 84 15.31 -5.36 8.26
CA GLN A 84 15.21 -4.14 9.07
C GLN A 84 14.14 -3.20 8.51
N TRP A 85 14.16 -2.93 7.20
CA TRP A 85 13.17 -2.08 6.53
C TRP A 85 11.78 -2.65 6.64
N ARG A 86 11.65 -3.98 6.50
CA ARG A 86 10.40 -4.67 6.73
C ARG A 86 9.88 -4.44 8.14
N ALA A 87 10.71 -4.62 9.17
CA ALA A 87 10.27 -4.38 10.56
C ALA A 87 9.78 -2.93 10.74
N ILE A 88 10.60 -1.96 10.34
CA ILE A 88 10.30 -0.53 10.48
C ILE A 88 9.01 -0.15 9.73
N ALA A 89 8.87 -0.59 8.47
CA ALA A 89 7.68 -0.30 7.68
C ALA A 89 6.41 -0.93 8.28
N LEU A 90 6.51 -2.12 8.88
CA LEU A 90 5.38 -2.78 9.55
C LEU A 90 5.01 -2.11 10.88
N GLU A 91 5.98 -1.50 11.56
CA GLU A 91 5.83 -0.79 12.84
C GLU A 91 5.46 0.69 12.69
N THR A 92 5.35 1.22 11.47
CA THR A 92 5.01 2.62 11.20
C THR A 92 3.57 2.72 10.65
N PRO A 93 2.54 2.96 11.47
CA PRO A 93 1.14 2.91 11.06
C PRO A 93 0.76 3.96 10.00
N GLU A 94 1.44 5.10 9.98
CA GLU A 94 1.24 6.21 9.05
C GLU A 94 1.41 5.79 7.59
N LEU A 95 2.28 4.81 7.32
CA LEU A 95 2.48 4.25 5.98
C LEU A 95 1.25 3.50 5.44
N TRP A 96 0.34 3.09 6.34
CA TRP A 96 -0.80 2.22 6.03
C TRP A 96 -2.15 2.94 6.18
N ARG A 97 -2.16 4.24 6.50
CA ARG A 97 -3.40 4.99 6.76
C ARG A 97 -4.08 5.54 5.50
N ALA A 98 -3.50 5.32 4.31
CA ALA A 98 -4.09 5.69 3.03
C ALA A 98 -4.10 4.47 2.09
N ILE A 99 -5.25 4.17 1.49
CA ILE A 99 -5.41 3.02 0.58
C ILE A 99 -6.30 3.39 -0.62
N ALA A 100 -5.85 3.00 -1.81
CA ALA A 100 -6.69 2.96 -3.00
C ALA A 100 -7.05 1.51 -3.29
N LEU A 101 -8.34 1.23 -3.41
CA LEU A 101 -8.85 -0.06 -3.82
C LEU A 101 -9.47 0.09 -5.20
N ASP A 102 -8.85 -0.57 -6.16
CA ASP A 102 -9.34 -0.68 -7.51
C ASP A 102 -9.96 -2.07 -7.76
N ASP A 103 -10.80 -2.10 -8.78
CA ASP A 103 -11.47 -3.30 -9.27
C ASP A 103 -11.29 -3.42 -10.78
N GLU A 104 -10.04 -3.34 -11.24
CA GLU A 104 -9.71 -3.42 -12.67
C GLU A 104 -9.93 -4.83 -13.25
N SER A 105 -9.77 -5.86 -12.42
CA SER A 105 -10.01 -7.26 -12.79
C SER A 105 -10.41 -8.08 -11.56
N HIS A 106 -11.01 -9.26 -11.77
CA HIS A 106 -11.33 -10.17 -10.67
C HIS A 106 -10.12 -10.55 -9.82
N LEU A 107 -8.95 -10.74 -10.44
CA LEU A 107 -7.72 -11.04 -9.69
C LEU A 107 -7.29 -9.84 -8.82
N TRP A 108 -7.38 -8.63 -9.36
CA TRP A 108 -7.08 -7.41 -8.62
C TRP A 108 -8.06 -7.18 -7.48
N ARG A 109 -9.34 -7.48 -7.68
CA ARG A 109 -10.35 -7.43 -6.61
C ARG A 109 -9.97 -8.29 -5.41
N GLU A 110 -9.57 -9.54 -5.64
CA GLU A 110 -9.18 -10.43 -4.54
C GLU A 110 -7.91 -9.94 -3.82
N LEU A 111 -6.93 -9.40 -4.56
CA LEU A 111 -5.76 -8.78 -3.96
C LEU A 111 -6.10 -7.51 -3.17
N SER A 112 -7.01 -6.68 -3.68
CA SER A 112 -7.56 -5.48 -3.02
C SER A 112 -8.27 -5.86 -1.70
N LYS A 113 -8.99 -6.99 -1.67
CA LYS A 113 -9.60 -7.51 -0.43
C LYS A 113 -8.55 -7.86 0.62
N ASP A 114 -7.51 -8.58 0.25
CA ASP A 114 -6.41 -8.91 1.16
C ASP A 114 -5.64 -7.66 1.62
N ALA A 115 -5.36 -6.75 0.69
CA ALA A 115 -4.71 -5.48 0.98
C ALA A 115 -5.53 -4.66 1.98
N SER A 116 -6.85 -4.55 1.79
CA SER A 116 -7.74 -3.81 2.70
C SER A 116 -7.60 -4.27 4.15
N ARG A 117 -7.60 -5.59 4.39
CA ARG A 117 -7.43 -6.19 5.73
C ARG A 117 -6.07 -5.85 6.33
N VAL A 118 -5.02 -5.92 5.51
CA VAL A 118 -3.65 -5.63 5.93
C VAL A 118 -3.48 -4.16 6.31
N TRP A 119 -3.99 -3.23 5.49
CA TRP A 119 -3.91 -1.79 5.73
C TRP A 119 -4.68 -1.37 6.97
N ILE A 120 -5.92 -1.85 7.13
CA ILE A 120 -6.76 -1.53 8.29
C ILE A 120 -6.09 -1.98 9.60
N ARG A 121 -5.49 -3.18 9.60
CA ARG A 121 -4.76 -3.69 10.77
C ARG A 121 -3.49 -2.87 11.05
N ARG A 122 -2.70 -2.57 10.03
CA ARG A 122 -1.39 -1.90 10.21
C ARG A 122 -1.50 -0.42 10.52
N SER A 123 -2.54 0.25 10.04
CA SER A 123 -2.83 1.65 10.37
C SER A 123 -3.27 1.87 11.83
N GLY A 124 -3.46 0.80 12.61
CA GLY A 124 -3.77 0.88 14.02
C GLY A 124 -5.08 1.62 14.29
N SER A 125 -5.02 2.72 15.04
CA SER A 125 -6.16 3.59 15.34
C SER A 125 -6.16 4.89 14.54
N LEU A 126 -5.23 5.07 13.59
CA LEU A 126 -5.11 6.31 12.84
C LEU A 126 -6.33 6.54 11.94
N PRO A 127 -6.68 7.81 11.68
CA PRO A 127 -7.71 8.14 10.70
C PRO A 127 -7.28 7.75 9.28
N LEU A 128 -8.24 7.33 8.47
CA LEU A 128 -8.02 6.69 7.17
C LEU A 128 -8.36 7.62 6.01
N SER A 129 -7.56 7.55 4.96
CA SER A 129 -7.93 8.00 3.62
C SER A 129 -8.22 6.79 2.74
N ILE A 130 -9.40 6.76 2.14
CA ILE A 130 -9.88 5.60 1.36
C ILE A 130 -10.32 6.10 -0.01
N LYS A 131 -9.76 5.50 -1.05
CA LYS A 131 -10.21 5.67 -2.43
C LYS A 131 -10.80 4.35 -2.92
N LEU A 132 -12.04 4.37 -3.37
CA LEU A 132 -12.73 3.23 -3.97
C LEU A 132 -13.02 3.55 -5.43
N ASP A 133 -12.46 2.77 -6.35
CA ASP A 133 -12.66 2.91 -7.80
C ASP A 133 -13.22 1.60 -8.36
N THR A 134 -14.48 1.61 -8.77
CA THR A 134 -15.15 0.44 -9.34
C THR A 134 -15.35 0.64 -10.83
N LYS A 135 -14.43 0.08 -11.62
CA LYS A 135 -14.53 0.04 -13.10
C LYS A 135 -15.37 -1.13 -13.60
N CYS A 136 -15.58 -2.15 -12.79
CA CYS A 136 -16.36 -3.32 -13.16
C CYS A 136 -17.87 -3.04 -13.10
N ALA A 137 -18.65 -3.58 -14.05
CA ALA A 137 -20.11 -3.52 -14.07
C ALA A 137 -20.80 -4.39 -12.99
N ASP A 138 -20.00 -4.93 -12.07
CA ASP A 138 -20.49 -5.71 -10.94
C ASP A 138 -21.30 -4.81 -10.00
N ARG A 139 -22.47 -5.28 -9.61
CA ARG A 139 -23.40 -4.57 -8.72
C ARG A 139 -23.24 -4.97 -7.26
N THR A 140 -22.25 -5.80 -6.95
CA THR A 140 -21.96 -6.23 -5.57
C THR A 140 -21.71 -4.99 -4.69
N PRO A 141 -22.43 -4.84 -3.57
CA PRO A 141 -22.23 -3.72 -2.65
C PRO A 141 -20.80 -3.69 -2.11
N LEU A 142 -20.20 -2.50 -2.02
CA LEU A 142 -18.81 -2.36 -1.56
C LEU A 142 -18.60 -2.81 -0.11
N CYS A 143 -19.63 -2.76 0.73
CA CYS A 143 -19.55 -3.29 2.09
C CYS A 143 -19.39 -4.82 2.11
N GLU A 144 -19.95 -5.54 1.12
CA GLU A 144 -19.74 -6.97 0.95
C GLU A 144 -18.37 -7.27 0.34
N LEU A 145 -17.89 -6.40 -0.54
CA LEU A 145 -16.56 -6.54 -1.13
C LEU A 145 -15.44 -6.27 -0.13
N TYR A 146 -15.56 -5.22 0.67
CA TYR A 146 -14.51 -4.71 1.55
C TYR A 146 -14.97 -4.59 3.02
N PRO A 147 -15.52 -5.64 3.65
CA PRO A 147 -16.12 -5.55 4.98
C PRO A 147 -15.16 -4.97 6.02
N ALA A 148 -13.87 -5.32 5.93
CA ALA A 148 -12.83 -4.82 6.83
C ALA A 148 -12.65 -3.29 6.81
N ILE A 149 -13.05 -2.59 5.76
CA ILE A 149 -13.01 -1.12 5.74
C ILE A 149 -14.28 -0.55 6.37
N PHE A 150 -15.43 -1.14 6.05
CA PHE A 150 -16.74 -0.70 6.51
C PHE A 150 -16.95 -0.96 8.01
N ASP A 151 -16.34 -2.00 8.57
CA ASP A 151 -16.34 -2.24 10.02
C ASP A 151 -15.63 -1.12 10.82
N HIS A 152 -14.91 -0.22 10.15
CA HIS A 152 -14.13 0.86 10.75
C HIS A 152 -14.58 2.27 10.31
N PHE A 153 -15.88 2.48 10.03
CA PHE A 153 -16.46 3.81 9.73
C PHE A 153 -15.98 4.97 10.61
N PRO A 154 -15.84 4.83 11.95
CA PRO A 154 -15.40 5.94 12.80
C PRO A 154 -14.01 6.48 12.46
N ARG A 155 -13.19 5.70 11.77
CA ARG A 155 -11.82 6.08 11.40
C ARG A 155 -11.74 6.78 10.06
N TRP A 156 -12.78 6.79 9.24
CA TRP A 156 -12.72 7.39 7.91
C TRP A 156 -12.61 8.92 8.04
N GLU A 157 -11.56 9.51 7.48
CA GLU A 157 -11.32 10.97 7.47
C GLU A 157 -11.48 11.57 6.08
N HIS A 158 -11.00 10.86 5.06
CA HIS A 158 -11.08 11.24 3.65
C HIS A 158 -11.64 10.08 2.84
N LEU A 159 -12.62 10.36 1.99
CA LEU A 159 -13.25 9.36 1.14
C LEU A 159 -13.33 9.86 -0.30
N THR A 160 -12.76 9.10 -1.23
CA THR A 160 -12.91 9.32 -2.67
C THR A 160 -13.63 8.13 -3.29
N LEU A 161 -14.71 8.39 -4.01
CA LEU A 161 -15.58 7.38 -4.62
C LEU A 161 -15.66 7.62 -6.12
N ALA A 162 -15.13 6.69 -6.92
CA ALA A 162 -15.29 6.64 -8.37
C ALA A 162 -16.12 5.42 -8.75
N ILE A 163 -17.44 5.48 -8.49
CA ILE A 163 -18.32 4.30 -8.48
C ILE A 163 -19.70 4.57 -9.06
N ALA A 164 -20.41 3.52 -9.49
CA ALA A 164 -21.82 3.64 -9.88
C ALA A 164 -22.71 3.81 -8.63
N PRO A 165 -23.68 4.74 -8.62
CA PRO A 165 -24.59 4.95 -7.48
C PRO A 165 -25.39 3.70 -7.09
N THR A 166 -25.67 2.82 -8.05
CA THR A 166 -26.37 1.54 -7.82
C THR A 166 -25.62 0.59 -6.90
N ASN A 167 -24.29 0.71 -6.83
CA ASN A 167 -23.45 -0.09 -5.96
C ASN A 167 -23.52 0.41 -4.51
N PHE A 168 -24.20 1.55 -4.27
CA PHE A 168 -24.08 2.32 -3.05
C PHE A 168 -25.28 3.27 -2.77
N PRO A 169 -26.49 2.73 -2.54
CA PRO A 169 -27.68 3.57 -2.39
C PRO A 169 -27.70 4.40 -1.09
N THR A 170 -27.11 3.90 0.00
CA THR A 170 -27.04 4.60 1.29
C THR A 170 -25.89 4.05 2.13
N ILE A 171 -25.00 4.92 2.62
CA ILE A 171 -24.09 4.59 3.71
C ILE A 171 -24.62 5.20 4.98
N ASP A 172 -24.97 4.32 5.92
CA ASP A 172 -25.33 4.71 7.27
C ASP A 172 -24.34 4.09 8.24
N GLY A 173 -23.37 4.91 8.67
CA GLY A 173 -22.32 4.50 9.60
C GLY A 173 -21.85 5.71 10.40
N PRO A 174 -21.37 5.52 11.64
CA PRO A 174 -20.87 6.61 12.47
C PRO A 174 -19.53 7.12 11.93
N MET A 175 -19.57 7.90 10.85
CA MET A 175 -18.43 8.51 10.20
C MET A 175 -18.01 9.77 10.95
N ALA A 176 -17.60 9.58 12.20
CA ALA A 176 -17.33 10.63 13.17
C ALA A 176 -16.14 11.54 12.77
N LEU A 177 -15.22 11.04 11.94
CA LEU A 177 -14.03 11.76 11.49
C LEU A 177 -14.11 12.23 10.03
N LEU A 178 -15.13 11.86 9.27
CA LEU A 178 -15.15 12.12 7.83
C LEU A 178 -15.26 13.63 7.58
N ARG A 179 -14.24 14.22 6.95
CA ARG A 179 -14.10 15.66 6.71
C ARG A 179 -14.17 16.02 5.23
N TYR A 180 -13.68 15.11 4.39
CA TYR A 180 -13.58 15.29 2.96
C TYR A 180 -14.26 14.13 2.24
N LEU A 181 -15.12 14.47 1.29
CA LEU A 181 -15.73 13.54 0.36
C LEU A 181 -15.47 14.03 -1.06
N GLU A 182 -15.01 13.12 -1.91
CA GLU A 182 -15.02 13.29 -3.36
C GLU A 182 -15.85 12.17 -3.98
N PHE A 183 -16.81 12.53 -4.81
CA PHE A 183 -17.66 11.58 -5.50
C PHE A 183 -17.71 11.90 -6.99
N THR A 184 -17.23 10.93 -7.77
CA THR A 184 -17.19 10.92 -9.22
C THR A 184 -18.03 9.72 -9.69
N PRO A 185 -19.30 9.93 -10.03
CA PRO A 185 -20.17 8.83 -10.41
C PRO A 185 -19.78 8.25 -11.78
N ASN A 186 -19.70 6.92 -11.87
CA ASN A 186 -19.45 6.22 -13.15
C ASN A 186 -20.76 6.01 -13.95
N ASP A 187 -21.93 6.21 -13.32
CA ASP A 187 -23.25 6.27 -13.94
C ASP A 187 -24.10 7.35 -13.25
N TRP A 188 -24.97 8.01 -14.00
CA TRP A 188 -25.74 9.18 -13.54
C TRP A 188 -27.17 8.84 -13.11
N TYR A 189 -27.45 7.58 -12.81
CA TYR A 189 -28.77 7.13 -12.36
C TYR A 189 -28.71 6.60 -10.93
N GLY A 190 -29.71 6.98 -10.13
CA GLY A 190 -29.93 6.44 -8.79
C GLY A 190 -29.81 7.49 -7.70
N ARG A 191 -29.50 7.02 -6.49
CA ARG A 191 -29.41 7.84 -5.30
C ARG A 191 -28.11 7.51 -4.57
N PHE A 192 -27.40 8.55 -4.16
CA PHE A 192 -26.25 8.46 -3.28
C PHE A 192 -26.55 9.23 -2.01
N GLU A 193 -26.34 8.60 -0.87
CA GLU A 193 -26.69 9.17 0.42
C GLU A 193 -25.66 8.82 1.50
N LEU A 194 -25.18 9.85 2.20
CA LEU A 194 -24.31 9.72 3.38
C LEU A 194 -25.03 10.27 4.60
N ARG A 195 -25.21 9.41 5.61
CA ARG A 195 -25.80 9.77 6.91
C ARG A 195 -24.72 9.73 8.00
N ASN A 196 -24.98 10.40 9.13
CA ASN A 196 -24.12 10.32 10.32
C ASN A 196 -22.65 10.76 10.08
N VAL A 197 -22.47 11.84 9.30
CA VAL A 197 -21.17 12.46 8.96
C VAL A 197 -21.00 13.85 9.60
N PRO A 198 -21.03 14.01 10.93
CA PRO A 198 -21.13 15.33 11.60
C PRO A 198 -19.93 16.28 11.33
N GLN A 199 -18.78 15.71 10.94
CA GLN A 199 -17.56 16.46 10.67
C GLN A 199 -17.32 16.72 9.18
N LEU A 200 -18.25 16.38 8.29
CA LEU A 200 -18.08 16.60 6.86
C LEU A 200 -18.08 18.11 6.57
N ARG A 201 -17.03 18.58 5.89
CA ARG A 201 -16.79 20.00 5.59
C ARG A 201 -16.59 20.26 4.10
N VAL A 202 -15.86 19.38 3.43
CA VAL A 202 -15.51 19.53 2.01
C VAL A 202 -16.17 18.42 1.22
N VAL A 203 -16.89 18.81 0.19
CA VAL A 203 -17.51 17.89 -0.76
C VAL A 203 -17.11 18.31 -2.17
N LEU A 204 -16.49 17.39 -2.90
CA LEU A 204 -16.24 17.50 -4.33
C LEU A 204 -17.20 16.58 -5.06
N LEU A 205 -18.00 17.14 -5.95
CA LEU A 205 -18.89 16.37 -6.81
C LEU A 205 -18.51 16.64 -8.24
N ASP A 206 -18.07 15.59 -8.93
CA ASP A 206 -17.95 15.63 -10.37
C ASP A 206 -19.36 15.49 -10.95
N PHE A 207 -19.78 16.47 -11.76
CA PHE A 207 -21.09 16.52 -12.40
C PHE A 207 -20.91 16.68 -13.92
N THR A 208 -20.28 15.72 -14.59
CA THR A 208 -20.31 15.61 -16.05
C THR A 208 -21.67 15.09 -16.56
N GLY A 209 -22.74 15.89 -16.35
CA GLY A 209 -23.84 16.00 -17.32
C GLY A 209 -25.11 15.15 -17.15
N GLY A 210 -25.29 14.35 -16.10
CA GLY A 210 -26.50 13.52 -15.96
C GLY A 210 -27.58 14.06 -15.02
N ARG A 211 -28.86 13.92 -15.39
CA ARG A 211 -30.05 14.40 -14.63
C ARG A 211 -30.71 13.36 -13.72
N GLY A 212 -30.19 12.13 -13.65
CA GLY A 212 -30.84 10.99 -12.96
C GLY A 212 -30.32 10.69 -11.55
N LEU A 213 -29.33 11.45 -11.06
CA LEU A 213 -28.64 11.18 -9.81
C LEU A 213 -29.14 12.11 -8.70
N THR A 214 -29.62 11.52 -7.61
CA THR A 214 -29.98 12.25 -6.39
C THR A 214 -28.86 12.11 -5.36
N VAL A 215 -28.26 13.23 -4.93
CA VAL A 215 -27.23 13.26 -3.88
C VAL A 215 -27.82 13.82 -2.59
N VAL A 216 -27.80 13.04 -1.51
CA VAL A 216 -28.32 13.42 -0.19
C VAL A 216 -27.17 13.48 0.81
N LEU A 217 -26.82 14.70 1.22
CA LEU A 217 -25.74 14.99 2.17
C LEU A 217 -26.26 15.96 3.25
N PRO A 218 -25.62 16.07 4.41
CA PRO A 218 -25.94 17.13 5.36
C PRO A 218 -25.39 18.47 4.86
N TRP A 219 -26.07 19.06 3.88
CA TRP A 219 -25.64 20.27 3.17
C TRP A 219 -25.39 21.48 4.09
N GLN A 220 -26.09 21.55 5.23
CA GLN A 220 -26.04 22.69 6.16
C GLN A 220 -24.68 22.89 6.86
N GLN A 221 -23.85 21.85 6.92
CA GLN A 221 -22.56 21.87 7.63
C GLN A 221 -21.34 21.92 6.69
N LEU A 222 -21.56 22.01 5.38
CA LEU A 222 -20.49 22.07 4.39
C LEU A 222 -19.89 23.47 4.32
N THR A 223 -18.56 23.55 4.31
CA THR A 223 -17.81 24.80 4.16
C THR A 223 -17.27 25.01 2.76
N SER A 224 -17.13 23.94 1.98
CA SER A 224 -16.69 24.00 0.58
C SER A 224 -17.45 22.98 -0.25
N LEU A 225 -18.03 23.44 -1.36
CA LEU A 225 -18.60 22.62 -2.41
C LEU A 225 -17.95 23.06 -3.72
N THR A 226 -17.13 22.19 -4.31
CA THR A 226 -16.48 22.48 -5.58
C THR A 226 -16.93 21.50 -6.64
N ARG A 227 -17.14 22.03 -7.84
CA ARG A 227 -17.45 21.29 -9.06
C ARG A 227 -16.19 21.21 -9.89
N ASN A 228 -15.71 20.00 -10.17
CA ASN A 228 -14.62 19.83 -11.12
C ASN A 228 -15.22 19.87 -12.53
N GLU A 229 -14.87 20.89 -13.31
CA GLU A 229 -15.04 20.85 -14.76
C GLU A 229 -13.77 20.23 -15.33
N VAL A 230 -13.86 18.96 -15.74
CA VAL A 230 -12.74 18.30 -16.41
C VAL A 230 -12.47 19.06 -17.71
N MET A 231 -11.42 19.88 -17.74
CA MET A 231 -10.85 20.40 -18.98
C MET A 231 -10.23 19.20 -19.71
N THR A 232 -11.02 18.58 -20.58
CA THR A 232 -10.51 17.64 -21.59
C THR A 232 -9.58 18.40 -22.52
N ASN A 233 -8.27 18.06 -22.48
CA ASN A 233 -7.31 18.37 -23.54
C ASN A 233 -7.46 17.41 -24.71
#